data_AF-A0AAE1GYZ6-F1
#
_entry.id   AF-A0AAE1GYZ6-F1
#
_cell.length_a   1.000
_cell.length_b   1.000
_cell.length_c   1.000
_cell.angle_alpha   90.00
_cell.angle_beta   90.00
_cell.angle_gamma   90.00
#
_symmetry.space_group_name_H-M   'P 1'
#
loop_
_entity.id
_entity.type
_entity.pdbx_description
1 polymer ?
#
loop_
_entity_poly.entity_id
_entity_poly.type
_entity_poly.pdbx_seq_one_letter_code
_entity_poly.pdbx_strand_id
1 'polypeptide(L)'
;MGSLLPSTSFEDSLRNCPEISDATIKELISQEVTAELFFKLNEDDLRINFPTITFGQRKILVNFIKVHYKDAEQTSSAVTSNVAVSNDLGLSSSVIDAAANGSAPSSRKRKISARKQLSEDDVEPLDVLAILNNVKNGQAIVAKIRESKFIEKKQQQDLMHLLHSHVLVGSSPQKYYPHRETKISVAKGIVQAFPELKDQDTAETRPWASWLRKFEVKCETVRAALPHEKKRPRLQVSAVSKTNNSAAKCSASSVNLPGPSRDKEVSSLAETMRNWMKQTIPTRANRPEIEMALASTYEERRAWINSTFPTCTEVLHKYHLLSSYKGDMISAEFSRMKQHQNFEEKFVEMAPYIWSHYVKRQKPDCPNVTLAENMFPDICVRALMILPRLLSPVLSVKAIGQEAVNHIKNKKNQLQQIPCAALIQIVPEGTDIESYVSEEYTGESIPVHPFLLWATNDRKSGEVYLKIDRQSLHVASFDTTTNNPIIRAAGTLVKASYVFNLKYHPYLRHFFQYIECVLGIGKATFLNVKDLNNALRAAM
;
A
#
# COMPACT_ATOMS: atom_id res chain seq x y z
N MET A 1 41.74 27.79 30.42
CA MET A 1 41.90 28.63 29.20
C MET A 1 41.97 27.68 28.02
N GLY A 2 41.13 27.66 26.99
CA GLY A 2 39.91 28.36 26.61
C GLY A 2 39.24 27.45 25.57
N SER A 3 37.92 27.24 25.65
CA SER A 3 37.18 26.39 24.72
C SER A 3 36.79 27.19 23.47
N LEU A 4 37.24 26.70 22.32
CA LEU A 4 36.86 27.19 21.00
C LEU A 4 35.45 26.69 20.63
N LEU A 5 34.45 27.46 21.02
CA LEU A 5 33.35 27.78 20.12
C LEU A 5 33.57 29.23 19.68
N PRO A 6 33.29 29.61 18.42
CA PRO A 6 33.23 31.02 18.09
C PRO A 6 32.23 31.66 19.03
N SER A 7 32.64 32.72 19.71
CA SER A 7 31.81 33.55 20.58
C SER A 7 30.80 34.38 19.76
N THR A 8 30.12 33.75 18.82
CA THR A 8 29.05 34.36 18.05
C THR A 8 27.79 34.26 18.89
N SER A 9 27.21 35.40 19.23
CA SER A 9 25.99 35.46 20.01
C SER A 9 24.86 34.70 19.29
N PHE A 10 23.85 34.25 20.04
CA PHE A 10 22.63 33.66 19.46
C PHE A 10 22.04 34.55 18.37
N GLU A 11 22.10 35.87 18.56
CA GLU A 11 21.70 36.86 17.57
C GLU A 11 22.54 36.77 16.29
N ASP A 12 23.86 36.63 16.39
CA ASP A 12 24.74 36.50 15.22
C ASP A 12 24.44 35.23 14.40
N SER A 13 24.11 34.13 15.08
CA SER A 13 23.71 32.89 14.42
C SER A 13 22.42 33.05 13.61
N LEU A 14 21.44 33.80 14.13
CA LEU A 14 20.22 34.11 13.41
C LEU A 14 20.46 35.10 12.26
N ARG A 15 21.31 36.11 12.47
CA ARG A 15 21.68 37.12 11.44
C ARG A 15 22.42 36.50 10.25
N ASN A 16 23.14 35.41 10.47
CA ASN A 16 23.82 34.66 9.41
C ASN A 16 22.85 33.88 8.51
N CYS A 17 21.56 33.79 8.85
CA CYS A 17 20.54 33.17 8.01
C CYS A 17 19.82 34.27 7.19
N PRO A 18 20.09 34.42 5.88
CA PRO A 18 19.51 35.51 5.08
C PRO A 18 17.99 35.41 4.90
N GLU A 19 17.40 34.26 5.24
CA GLU A 19 15.97 33.99 5.16
C GLU A 19 15.22 34.47 6.41
N ILE A 20 15.92 34.73 7.52
CA ILE A 20 15.32 35.24 8.76
C ILE A 20 15.41 36.77 8.75
N SER A 21 14.25 37.43 8.77
CA SER A 21 14.23 38.90 8.76
C SER A 21 14.69 39.50 10.09
N ASP A 22 15.33 40.67 10.05
CA ASP A 22 15.74 41.42 11.25
C ASP A 22 14.58 41.71 12.22
N ALA A 23 13.37 41.92 11.70
CA ALA A 23 12.18 42.12 12.52
C ALA A 23 11.86 40.88 13.38
N THR A 24 12.00 39.69 12.79
CA THR A 24 11.83 38.40 13.48
C THR A 24 12.90 38.21 14.55
N ILE A 25 14.15 38.54 14.26
CA ILE A 25 15.27 38.43 15.22
C ILE A 25 15.02 39.36 16.42
N LYS A 26 14.64 40.61 16.17
CA LYS A 26 14.31 41.59 17.21
C LYS A 26 13.15 41.12 18.09
N GLU A 27 12.13 40.52 17.50
CA GLU A 27 10.98 40.00 18.25
C GLU A 27 11.40 38.86 19.20
N LEU A 28 12.18 37.89 18.72
CA LEU A 28 12.69 36.78 19.54
C LEU A 28 13.55 37.30 20.71
N ILE A 29 14.44 38.26 20.44
CA ILE A 29 15.31 38.85 21.47
C ILE A 29 14.50 39.68 22.47
N SER A 30 13.51 40.43 22.01
CA SER A 30 12.66 41.28 22.88
C SER A 30 11.83 40.47 23.88
N GLN A 31 11.56 39.19 23.57
CA GLN A 31 10.89 38.25 24.47
C GLN A 31 11.87 37.40 25.29
N GLU A 32 13.14 37.80 25.36
CA GLU A 32 14.20 37.13 26.12
C GLU A 32 14.38 35.64 25.76
N VAL A 33 14.12 35.29 24.49
CA VAL A 33 14.31 33.91 24.01
C VAL A 33 15.79 33.60 23.97
N THR A 34 16.25 32.77 24.91
CA THR A 34 17.63 32.25 24.91
C THR A 34 17.82 31.20 23.82
N ALA A 35 19.08 30.91 23.45
CA ALA A 35 19.38 29.85 22.48
C ALA A 35 18.76 28.50 22.90
N GLU A 36 18.86 28.15 24.18
CA GLU A 36 18.30 26.90 24.71
C GLU A 36 16.77 26.82 24.59
N LEU A 37 16.08 27.94 24.82
CA LEU A 37 14.63 28.01 24.65
C LEU A 37 14.25 27.98 23.17
N PHE A 38 14.99 28.72 22.34
CA PHE A 38 14.76 28.77 20.90
C PHE A 38 14.77 27.39 20.26
N PHE A 39 15.75 26.56 20.61
CA PHE A 39 15.89 25.20 20.09
C PHE A 39 14.78 24.23 20.54
N LYS A 40 13.98 24.59 21.55
CA LYS A 40 12.82 23.81 22.01
C LYS A 40 11.49 24.27 21.39
N LEU A 41 11.48 25.40 20.67
CA LEU A 41 10.26 25.95 20.08
C LEU A 41 9.77 25.07 18.92
N ASN A 42 8.49 24.72 18.94
CA ASN A 42 7.79 24.11 17.82
C ASN A 42 6.99 25.16 17.02
N GLU A 43 6.34 24.74 15.93
CA GLU A 43 5.58 25.66 15.07
C GLU A 43 4.36 26.28 15.78
N ASP A 44 3.74 25.56 16.73
CA ASP A 44 2.64 26.08 17.53
C ASP A 44 3.13 27.08 18.58
N ASP A 45 4.29 26.86 19.21
CA ASP A 45 4.90 27.82 20.13
C ASP A 45 5.23 29.13 19.40
N LEU A 46 5.79 29.02 18.19
CA LEU A 46 6.06 30.18 17.33
C LEU A 46 4.78 30.91 16.92
N ARG A 47 3.68 30.18 16.71
CA ARG A 47 2.39 30.76 16.33
C ARG A 47 1.68 31.44 17.49
N ILE A 48 1.78 30.87 18.69
CA ILE A 48 1.06 31.34 19.88
C ILE A 48 1.82 32.50 20.54
N ASN A 49 3.14 32.39 20.68
CA ASN A 49 3.94 33.35 21.45
C ASN A 49 4.49 34.50 20.60
N PHE A 50 4.55 34.33 19.26
CA PHE A 50 5.14 35.31 18.35
C PHE A 50 4.18 35.62 17.17
N PRO A 51 3.02 36.26 17.46
CA PRO A 51 1.95 36.44 16.49
C PRO A 51 2.35 37.32 15.29
N THR A 52 3.39 38.16 15.43
CA THR A 52 3.90 38.99 14.33
C THR A 52 4.87 38.24 13.41
N ILE A 53 5.37 37.06 13.79
CA ILE A 53 6.12 36.18 12.89
C ILE A 53 5.16 35.51 11.92
N THR A 54 5.32 35.79 10.63
CA THR A 54 4.45 35.24 9.57
C THR A 54 4.61 33.72 9.42
N PHE A 55 3.63 33.06 8.80
CA PHE A 55 3.69 31.62 8.55
C PHE A 55 4.97 31.18 7.80
N GLY A 56 5.40 31.97 6.80
CA GLY A 56 6.64 31.70 6.05
C GLY A 56 7.88 31.75 6.94
N GLN A 57 8.01 32.78 7.78
CA GLN A 57 9.11 32.93 8.72
C GLN A 57 9.13 31.82 9.77
N ARG A 58 7.96 31.39 10.28
CA ARG A 58 7.88 30.25 11.21
C ARG A 58 8.43 28.97 10.59
N LYS A 59 8.17 28.71 9.31
CA LYS A 59 8.73 27.54 8.61
C LYS A 59 10.25 27.62 8.49
N ILE A 60 10.79 28.79 8.21
CA ILE A 60 12.24 29.05 8.14
C ILE A 60 12.87 28.80 9.51
N LEU A 61 12.30 29.35 10.59
CA LEU A 61 12.78 29.15 11.96
C LEU A 61 12.74 27.67 12.40
N VAL A 62 11.64 26.95 12.14
CA VAL A 62 11.53 25.52 12.45
C VAL A 62 12.55 24.69 11.66
N ASN A 63 12.83 25.07 10.41
CA ASN A 63 13.86 24.40 9.61
C ASN A 63 15.26 24.68 10.17
N PHE A 64 15.54 25.92 10.53
CA PHE A 64 16.79 26.33 11.18
C PHE A 64 17.01 25.56 12.48
N ILE A 65 15.99 25.48 13.35
CA ILE A 65 16.02 24.69 14.58
C ILE A 65 16.36 23.23 14.26
N LYS A 66 15.68 22.59 13.29
CA LYS A 66 15.92 21.18 12.94
C LYS A 66 17.34 20.89 12.44
N VAL A 67 17.92 21.83 11.68
CA VAL A 67 19.28 21.69 11.14
C VAL A 67 20.29 21.77 12.27
N HIS A 68 20.17 22.77 13.15
CA HIS A 68 21.17 23.07 14.17
C HIS A 68 20.96 22.37 15.53
N TYR A 69 19.76 21.82 15.78
CA TYR A 69 19.46 21.06 17.02
C TYR A 69 20.29 19.77 17.12
N LYS A 70 20.56 19.12 15.99
CA LYS A 70 21.39 17.90 15.95
C LYS A 70 22.83 18.14 16.37
N ASP A 71 23.36 19.34 16.08
CA ASP A 71 24.72 19.72 16.45
C ASP A 71 24.79 20.06 17.96
N ALA A 72 23.73 20.65 18.51
CA ALA A 72 23.64 21.01 19.93
C ALA A 72 23.57 19.79 20.88
N GLU A 73 22.82 18.73 20.52
CA GLU A 73 22.77 17.48 21.31
C GLU A 73 24.10 16.72 21.33
N GLN A 74 24.86 16.76 20.22
CA GLN A 74 26.19 16.13 20.16
C GLN A 74 27.21 16.85 21.04
N THR A 75 27.15 18.18 21.14
CA THR A 75 28.02 18.95 22.04
C THR A 75 27.64 18.84 23.52
N SER A 76 26.36 18.62 23.82
CA SER A 76 25.85 18.49 25.21
C SER A 76 26.18 17.13 25.84
N SER A 77 26.18 16.06 25.02
CA SER A 77 26.45 14.69 25.47
C SER A 77 27.92 14.42 25.81
N ALA A 78 28.85 15.23 25.29
CA ALA A 78 30.29 15.06 25.53
C ALA A 78 30.77 15.58 26.92
N VAL A 79 29.90 16.23 27.71
CA VAL A 79 30.30 16.93 28.95
C VAL A 79 29.85 16.21 30.24
N THR A 80 28.97 15.21 30.18
CA THR A 80 28.36 14.60 31.39
C THR A 80 28.68 13.13 31.67
N SER A 81 29.70 12.55 31.05
CA SER A 81 30.15 11.17 31.37
C SER A 81 31.37 11.15 32.30
N ASN A 82 31.19 11.62 33.54
CA ASN A 82 32.06 11.26 34.67
C ASN A 82 31.36 11.62 35.99
N VAL A 83 30.52 10.73 36.52
CA VAL A 83 30.38 10.44 37.96
C VAL A 83 29.63 9.10 38.07
N ALA A 84 30.31 8.08 38.60
CA ALA A 84 29.71 6.84 39.06
C ALA A 84 29.31 7.00 40.54
N VAL A 85 28.06 6.69 40.89
CA VAL A 85 27.66 6.38 42.28
C VAL A 85 26.56 5.32 42.27
N SER A 86 26.89 4.18 42.88
CA SER A 86 25.98 3.12 43.30
C SER A 86 24.96 3.63 44.33
N ASN A 87 23.73 3.11 44.34
CA ASN A 87 23.11 2.66 45.59
C ASN A 87 21.92 1.74 45.39
N ASP A 88 21.89 0.80 46.33
CA ASP A 88 21.00 -0.31 46.59
C ASP A 88 19.77 0.15 47.43
N LEU A 89 18.88 -0.81 47.78
CA LEU A 89 17.62 -0.75 48.56
C LEU A 89 16.34 -0.70 47.69
N GLY A 90 15.36 -1.60 47.76
CA GLY A 90 14.93 -2.52 48.82
C GLY A 90 13.55 -2.10 49.36
N LEU A 91 12.63 -3.08 49.54
CA LEU A 91 11.22 -3.03 50.06
C LEU A 91 10.13 -3.00 48.94
N SER A 92 9.20 -3.94 48.75
CA SER A 92 8.38 -4.88 49.55
C SER A 92 6.91 -4.42 49.73
N SER A 93 6.00 -5.40 49.54
CA SER A 93 4.57 -5.47 49.95
C SER A 93 3.55 -4.66 49.12
N SER A 94 2.30 -5.08 48.90
CA SER A 94 1.55 -6.32 49.17
C SER A 94 0.12 -6.16 48.60
N VAL A 95 -0.41 -7.24 48.01
CA VAL A 95 -1.75 -7.84 48.25
C VAL A 95 -3.00 -6.95 48.16
N ILE A 96 -3.97 -7.35 47.30
CA ILE A 96 -5.39 -7.61 47.64
C ILE A 96 -5.91 -8.70 46.68
N ASP A 97 -6.31 -9.83 47.26
CA ASP A 97 -7.20 -10.85 46.69
C ASP A 97 -8.67 -10.49 46.99
N ALA A 98 -9.59 -10.87 46.10
CA ALA A 98 -10.95 -11.39 46.40
C ALA A 98 -11.67 -11.74 45.08
N ALA A 99 -11.78 -13.02 44.73
CA ALA A 99 -12.98 -13.87 44.90
C ALA A 99 -14.19 -13.43 44.06
N ALA A 100 -14.50 -14.08 42.93
CA ALA A 100 -15.21 -15.36 42.78
C ALA A 100 -16.76 -15.23 42.89
N ASN A 101 -17.44 -15.54 41.78
CA ASN A 101 -18.80 -16.11 41.60
C ASN A 101 -19.13 -15.96 40.09
N GLY A 102 -19.38 -16.97 39.26
CA GLY A 102 -20.03 -18.25 39.47
C GLY A 102 -21.35 -18.23 38.68
N SER A 103 -21.39 -18.83 37.48
CA SER A 103 -22.56 -19.54 36.90
C SER A 103 -22.42 -19.73 35.39
N ALA A 104 -22.36 -20.99 34.94
CA ALA A 104 -22.58 -21.42 33.57
C ALA A 104 -24.06 -21.30 33.16
N PRO A 105 -24.36 -21.19 31.86
CA PRO A 105 -25.48 -22.00 31.36
C PRO A 105 -25.24 -22.67 30.00
N SER A 106 -25.55 -23.97 30.03
CA SER A 106 -26.27 -24.81 29.07
C SER A 106 -26.20 -24.54 27.56
N SER A 107 -25.85 -25.63 26.87
CA SER A 107 -26.03 -25.91 25.45
C SER A 107 -27.47 -25.72 24.97
N ARG A 108 -27.70 -24.75 24.07
CA ARG A 108 -28.93 -24.66 23.25
C ARG A 108 -28.62 -24.94 21.77
N LYS A 109 -29.14 -26.06 21.28
CA LYS A 109 -29.29 -26.37 19.84
C LYS A 109 -30.10 -25.26 19.17
N ARG A 110 -29.51 -24.54 18.21
CA ARG A 110 -30.24 -23.59 17.35
C ARG A 110 -30.73 -24.29 16.09
N LYS A 111 -32.05 -24.40 15.93
CA LYS A 111 -32.73 -24.64 14.65
C LYS A 111 -32.47 -23.42 13.74
N ILE A 112 -31.95 -23.66 12.54
CA ILE A 112 -31.78 -22.65 11.50
C ILE A 112 -33.16 -22.45 10.85
N SER A 113 -33.82 -21.32 11.14
CA SER A 113 -35.02 -20.88 10.43
C SER A 113 -34.62 -20.22 9.10
N ALA A 114 -35.18 -20.71 7.99
CA ALA A 114 -34.99 -20.13 6.67
C ALA A 114 -35.45 -18.67 6.63
N ARG A 115 -34.55 -17.75 6.27
CA ARG A 115 -34.80 -16.31 6.18
C ARG A 115 -35.52 -16.00 4.86
N LYS A 116 -36.80 -15.66 4.93
CA LYS A 116 -37.60 -15.10 3.82
C LYS A 116 -36.92 -13.81 3.34
N GLN A 117 -36.53 -13.70 2.06
CA GLN A 117 -36.02 -12.45 1.49
C GLN A 117 -37.21 -11.49 1.28
N LEU A 118 -37.17 -10.32 1.91
CA LEU A 118 -38.10 -9.21 1.64
C LEU A 118 -37.85 -8.66 0.23
N SER A 119 -38.92 -8.31 -0.49
CA SER A 119 -38.78 -7.65 -1.80
C SER A 119 -38.20 -6.24 -1.60
N GLU A 120 -37.43 -5.76 -2.56
CA GLU A 120 -36.88 -4.39 -2.52
C GLU A 120 -37.98 -3.33 -2.55
N ASP A 121 -39.16 -3.69 -3.06
CA ASP A 121 -40.34 -2.83 -3.12
C ASP A 121 -40.95 -2.61 -1.73
N ASP A 122 -40.84 -3.59 -0.83
CA ASP A 122 -41.42 -3.56 0.53
C ASP A 122 -40.63 -2.69 1.52
N VAL A 123 -39.47 -2.15 1.11
CA VAL A 123 -38.62 -1.33 1.97
C VAL A 123 -39.18 0.10 2.08
N GLU A 124 -39.56 0.51 3.29
CA GLU A 124 -40.04 1.87 3.56
C GLU A 124 -38.91 2.93 3.41
N PRO A 125 -39.22 4.10 2.84
CA PRO A 125 -38.27 5.19 2.66
C PRO A 125 -37.91 5.87 3.97
N LEU A 126 -36.64 6.26 4.12
CA LEU A 126 -36.15 7.01 5.26
C LEU A 126 -36.61 8.48 5.17
N ASP A 127 -37.05 9.08 6.28
CA ASP A 127 -37.40 10.50 6.33
C ASP A 127 -36.13 11.39 6.28
N VAL A 128 -35.68 11.64 5.06
CA VAL A 128 -34.48 12.45 4.77
C VAL A 128 -34.67 13.91 5.18
N LEU A 129 -35.89 14.46 5.09
CA LEU A 129 -36.13 15.86 5.44
C LEU A 129 -36.00 16.08 6.94
N ALA A 130 -36.54 15.18 7.77
CA ALA A 130 -36.36 15.26 9.22
C ALA A 130 -34.87 15.24 9.61
N ILE A 131 -34.07 14.39 8.96
CA ILE A 131 -32.63 14.28 9.23
C ILE A 131 -31.90 15.57 8.83
N LEU A 132 -32.17 16.10 7.64
CA LEU A 132 -31.48 17.29 7.13
C LEU A 132 -31.89 18.57 7.87
N ASN A 133 -33.15 18.69 8.27
CA ASN A 133 -33.62 19.87 9.00
C ASN A 133 -33.05 19.96 10.42
N ASN A 134 -32.55 18.86 10.98
CA ASN A 134 -31.91 18.84 12.31
C ASN A 134 -30.46 19.34 12.31
N VAL A 135 -29.88 19.68 11.15
CA VAL A 135 -28.47 20.15 11.05
C VAL A 135 -28.40 21.39 10.16
N LYS A 136 -27.69 22.44 10.59
CA LYS A 136 -27.56 23.71 9.84
C LYS A 136 -27.09 23.49 8.39
N ASN A 137 -26.10 22.62 8.19
CA ASN A 137 -25.62 22.27 6.84
C ASN A 137 -26.67 21.52 6.01
N GLY A 138 -27.50 20.69 6.65
CA GLY A 138 -28.60 19.99 5.98
C GLY A 138 -29.71 20.94 5.53
N GLN A 139 -30.06 21.93 6.36
CA GLN A 139 -31.02 22.98 6.00
C GLN A 139 -30.55 23.77 4.76
N ALA A 140 -29.27 24.11 4.69
CA ALA A 140 -28.68 24.79 3.52
C ALA A 140 -28.76 23.94 2.24
N ILE A 141 -28.57 22.62 2.35
CA ILE A 141 -28.73 21.69 1.23
C ILE A 141 -30.19 21.64 0.78
N VAL A 142 -31.14 21.53 1.72
CA VAL A 142 -32.58 21.53 1.42
C VAL A 142 -33.00 22.80 0.69
N ALA A 143 -32.58 23.97 1.20
CA ALA A 143 -32.90 25.26 0.60
C ALA A 143 -32.39 25.35 -0.85
N LYS A 144 -31.12 24.97 -1.07
CA LYS A 144 -30.51 25.05 -2.40
C LYS A 144 -31.07 24.02 -3.38
N ILE A 145 -31.47 22.82 -2.95
CA ILE A 145 -32.17 21.87 -3.83
C ILE A 145 -33.55 22.40 -4.22
N ARG A 146 -34.29 22.99 -3.28
CA ARG A 146 -35.61 23.58 -3.55
C ARG A 146 -35.53 24.77 -4.51
N GLU A 147 -34.47 25.57 -4.41
CA GLU A 147 -34.24 26.73 -5.27
C GLU A 147 -33.77 26.31 -6.68
N SER A 148 -32.74 25.48 -6.76
CA SER A 148 -32.07 25.17 -8.03
C SER A 148 -32.64 23.95 -8.76
N LYS A 149 -33.43 23.10 -8.07
CA LYS A 149 -33.94 21.81 -8.56
C LYS A 149 -32.87 20.80 -9.01
N PHE A 150 -31.59 21.10 -8.77
CA PHE A 150 -30.48 20.17 -8.97
C PHE A 150 -29.53 20.24 -7.78
N ILE A 151 -28.55 19.35 -7.74
CA ILE A 151 -27.55 19.31 -6.67
C ILE A 151 -26.14 19.26 -7.26
N GLU A 152 -25.29 20.17 -6.81
CA GLU A 152 -23.87 20.16 -7.19
C GLU A 152 -23.12 19.04 -6.49
N LYS A 153 -22.00 18.62 -7.07
CA LYS A 153 -21.16 17.54 -6.53
C LYS A 153 -20.77 17.72 -5.06
N LYS A 154 -20.48 18.95 -4.63
CA LYS A 154 -20.12 19.27 -3.24
C LYS A 154 -21.28 18.99 -2.28
N GLN A 155 -22.46 19.53 -2.59
CA GLN A 155 -23.67 19.33 -1.79
C GLN A 155 -24.12 17.87 -1.78
N GLN A 156 -23.92 17.17 -2.90
CA GLN A 156 -24.19 15.75 -2.99
C GLN A 156 -23.30 14.95 -2.01
N GLN A 157 -22.02 15.30 -1.89
CA GLN A 157 -21.12 14.66 -0.93
C GLN A 157 -21.52 14.96 0.52
N ASP A 158 -21.92 16.20 0.80
CA ASP A 158 -22.37 16.63 2.13
C ASP A 158 -23.68 15.94 2.53
N LEU A 159 -24.64 15.84 1.61
CA LEU A 159 -25.89 15.08 1.76
C LEU A 159 -25.61 13.61 2.11
N MET A 160 -24.73 12.95 1.34
CA MET A 160 -24.35 11.56 1.61
C MET A 160 -23.65 11.41 2.97
N HIS A 161 -22.84 12.39 3.38
CA HIS A 161 -22.16 12.37 4.66
C HIS A 161 -23.15 12.46 5.84
N LEU A 162 -24.11 13.39 5.77
CA LEU A 162 -25.12 13.58 6.82
C LEU A 162 -25.99 12.33 6.98
N LEU A 163 -26.48 11.78 5.87
CA LEU A 163 -27.32 10.58 5.88
C LEU A 163 -26.56 9.35 6.38
N HIS A 164 -25.30 9.19 5.96
CA HIS A 164 -24.46 8.09 6.44
C HIS A 164 -24.20 8.20 7.95
N SER A 165 -23.90 9.41 8.44
CA SER A 165 -23.65 9.64 9.87
C SER A 165 -24.89 9.33 10.71
N HIS A 166 -26.08 9.76 10.25
CA HIS A 166 -27.33 9.47 10.93
C HIS A 166 -27.64 7.96 11.01
N VAL A 167 -27.47 7.25 9.90
CA VAL A 167 -27.73 5.80 9.82
C VAL A 167 -26.78 4.99 10.72
N LEU A 168 -25.54 5.47 10.92
CA LEU A 168 -24.59 4.84 11.84
C LEU A 168 -24.93 5.09 13.32
N VAL A 169 -25.44 6.27 13.67
CA VAL A 169 -25.84 6.59 15.05
C VAL A 169 -27.09 5.79 15.45
N GLY A 170 -28.01 5.53 14.52
CA GLY A 170 -29.22 4.71 14.77
C GLY A 170 -29.00 3.19 14.74
N SER A 171 -27.84 2.71 14.29
CA SER A 171 -27.50 1.28 14.24
C SER A 171 -26.68 0.91 15.47
N SER A 172 -26.99 -0.22 16.14
CA SER A 172 -26.33 -0.59 17.41
C SER A 172 -24.79 -0.45 17.36
N PRO A 173 -24.13 -0.08 18.47
CA PRO A 173 -22.69 0.28 18.53
C PRO A 173 -21.70 -0.82 18.10
N GLN A 174 -22.20 -1.99 17.68
CA GLN A 174 -21.42 -3.11 17.15
C GLN A 174 -21.59 -3.34 15.63
N LYS A 175 -22.41 -2.54 14.92
CA LYS A 175 -22.67 -2.70 13.49
C LYS A 175 -22.19 -1.49 12.69
N TYR A 176 -20.93 -1.54 12.26
CA TYR A 176 -20.27 -0.54 11.40
C TYR A 176 -20.82 -0.41 9.98
N TYR A 177 -21.98 -1.00 9.66
CA TYR A 177 -22.48 -1.01 8.29
C TYR A 177 -24.01 -1.18 8.21
N PRO A 178 -24.72 -0.28 7.51
CA PRO A 178 -26.14 -0.45 7.26
C PRO A 178 -26.43 -1.66 6.37
N HIS A 179 -27.50 -2.38 6.70
CA HIS A 179 -28.00 -3.48 5.86
C HIS A 179 -28.48 -2.95 4.50
N ARG A 180 -28.57 -3.84 3.51
CA ARG A 180 -29.01 -3.49 2.15
C ARG A 180 -30.37 -2.77 2.15
N GLU A 181 -31.31 -3.23 2.97
CA GLU A 181 -32.61 -2.61 3.21
C GLU A 181 -32.47 -1.15 3.66
N THR A 182 -31.60 -0.87 4.63
CA THR A 182 -31.36 0.51 5.11
C THR A 182 -30.81 1.41 4.00
N LYS A 183 -29.96 0.89 3.12
CA LYS A 183 -29.43 1.67 2.00
C LYS A 183 -30.48 1.96 0.94
N ILE A 184 -31.34 0.98 0.66
CA ILE A 184 -32.51 1.14 -0.22
C ILE A 184 -33.46 2.17 0.38
N SER A 185 -33.73 2.10 1.69
CA SER A 185 -34.54 3.06 2.44
C SER A 185 -34.00 4.49 2.31
N VAL A 186 -32.67 4.69 2.44
CA VAL A 186 -32.01 5.99 2.22
C VAL A 186 -32.20 6.48 0.78
N ALA A 187 -31.96 5.61 -0.22
CA ALA A 187 -32.08 5.98 -1.63
C ALA A 187 -33.51 6.37 -2.00
N LYS A 188 -34.50 5.58 -1.55
CA LYS A 188 -35.92 5.91 -1.70
C LYS A 188 -36.28 7.21 -0.99
N GLY A 189 -35.77 7.40 0.23
CA GLY A 189 -35.98 8.62 1.03
C GLY A 189 -35.47 9.90 0.35
N ILE A 190 -34.30 9.84 -0.31
CA ILE A 190 -33.76 11.00 -1.06
C ILE A 190 -34.70 11.38 -2.21
N VAL A 191 -35.14 10.39 -2.99
CA VAL A 191 -36.04 10.60 -4.12
C VAL A 191 -37.44 11.03 -3.67
N GLN A 192 -37.90 10.59 -2.51
CA GLN A 192 -39.16 11.03 -1.92
C GLN A 192 -39.06 12.48 -1.43
N ALA A 193 -37.97 12.84 -0.76
CA ALA A 193 -37.72 14.19 -0.26
C ALA A 193 -37.49 15.21 -1.39
N PHE A 194 -36.87 14.76 -2.49
CA PHE A 194 -36.50 15.58 -3.64
C PHE A 194 -36.84 14.85 -4.95
N PRO A 195 -38.11 14.90 -5.39
CA PRO A 195 -38.55 14.21 -6.60
C PRO A 195 -37.82 14.63 -7.88
N GLU A 196 -37.24 15.82 -7.90
CA GLU A 196 -36.46 16.37 -9.01
C GLU A 196 -35.12 15.64 -9.21
N LEU A 197 -34.64 14.93 -8.20
CA LEU A 197 -33.39 14.18 -8.23
C LEU A 197 -33.56 12.73 -8.71
N LYS A 198 -34.73 12.37 -9.24
CA LYS A 198 -35.01 11.04 -9.82
C LYS A 198 -34.15 10.78 -11.05
N ASP A 199 -33.77 9.52 -11.24
CA ASP A 199 -33.06 9.07 -12.44
C ASP A 199 -33.93 9.20 -13.69
N GLN A 200 -33.49 9.99 -14.68
CA GLN A 200 -34.25 10.26 -15.91
C GLN A 200 -34.17 9.11 -16.93
N ASP A 201 -33.14 8.26 -16.86
CA ASP A 201 -32.80 7.25 -17.88
C ASP A 201 -33.16 5.79 -17.51
N THR A 202 -33.73 5.56 -16.33
CA THR A 202 -34.11 4.19 -15.92
C THR A 202 -35.57 3.93 -16.26
N ALA A 203 -35.80 3.01 -17.20
CA ALA A 203 -37.12 2.43 -17.49
C ALA A 203 -37.82 1.98 -16.20
N GLU A 204 -38.73 2.83 -15.71
CA GLU A 204 -39.78 2.78 -14.66
C GLU A 204 -39.60 1.96 -13.37
N THR A 205 -38.63 1.07 -13.26
CA THR A 205 -38.58 0.08 -12.19
C THR A 205 -37.83 0.56 -10.94
N ARG A 206 -36.90 1.53 -11.05
CA ARG A 206 -36.08 2.00 -9.90
C ARG A 206 -35.58 3.45 -10.04
N PRO A 207 -36.41 4.47 -9.75
CA PRO A 207 -36.04 5.89 -9.91
C PRO A 207 -34.96 6.39 -8.93
N TRP A 208 -34.54 5.54 -7.98
CA TRP A 208 -33.57 5.82 -6.92
C TRP A 208 -32.25 5.02 -7.07
N ALA A 209 -32.05 4.33 -8.20
CA ALA A 209 -30.94 3.40 -8.39
C ALA A 209 -29.55 4.08 -8.34
N SER A 210 -29.40 5.26 -8.95
CA SER A 210 -28.14 5.99 -8.93
C SER A 210 -27.78 6.46 -7.52
N TRP A 211 -28.79 6.84 -6.72
CA TRP A 211 -28.63 7.22 -5.32
C TRP A 211 -28.23 6.05 -4.44
N LEU A 212 -28.82 4.86 -4.65
CA LEU A 212 -28.36 3.64 -3.98
C LEU A 212 -26.88 3.39 -4.26
N ARG A 213 -26.46 3.45 -5.53
CA ARG A 213 -25.06 3.25 -5.92
C ARG A 213 -24.13 4.28 -5.29
N LYS A 214 -24.51 5.56 -5.29
CA LYS A 214 -23.75 6.67 -4.65
C LYS A 214 -23.61 6.44 -3.14
N PHE A 215 -24.68 6.02 -2.47
CA PHE A 215 -24.67 5.75 -1.04
C PHE A 215 -23.87 4.48 -0.68
N GLU A 216 -23.93 3.44 -1.52
CA GLU A 216 -23.10 2.24 -1.38
C GLU A 216 -21.60 2.56 -1.47
N VAL A 217 -21.19 3.36 -2.46
CA VAL A 217 -19.81 3.84 -2.59
C VAL A 217 -19.39 4.66 -1.37
N LYS A 218 -20.29 5.47 -0.80
CA LYS A 218 -20.01 6.20 0.45
C LYS A 218 -19.80 5.24 1.64
N CYS A 219 -20.64 4.23 1.79
CA CYS A 219 -20.50 3.22 2.84
C CYS A 219 -19.19 2.40 2.67
N GLU A 220 -18.79 2.11 1.42
CA GLU A 220 -17.56 1.38 1.10
C GLU A 220 -16.28 2.21 1.33
N THR A 221 -16.30 3.50 0.98
CA THR A 221 -15.16 4.40 1.22
C THR A 221 -14.90 4.62 2.71
N VAL A 222 -15.94 4.67 3.55
CA VAL A 222 -15.79 4.74 5.01
C VAL A 222 -15.26 3.41 5.59
N ARG A 223 -15.59 2.25 4.99
CA ARG A 223 -15.03 0.94 5.37
C ARG A 223 -13.51 0.83 5.13
N ALA A 224 -12.98 1.53 4.12
CA ALA A 224 -11.55 1.58 3.87
C ALA A 224 -10.78 2.35 4.96
N ALA A 225 -11.45 3.30 5.62
CA ALA A 225 -10.88 4.19 6.63
C ALA A 225 -11.01 3.68 8.08
N LEU A 226 -11.62 2.52 8.32
CA LEU A 226 -11.75 1.95 9.68
C LEU A 226 -10.51 1.13 10.10
N PRO A 227 -10.10 1.19 11.39
CA PRO A 227 -9.04 0.37 11.97
C PRO A 227 -9.29 -1.14 11.80
N HIS A 228 -8.21 -1.93 11.71
CA HIS A 228 -8.22 -3.34 11.33
C HIS A 228 -9.08 -4.22 12.27
N GLU A 229 -9.17 -3.85 13.55
CA GLU A 229 -9.87 -4.58 14.62
C GLU A 229 -11.41 -4.60 14.48
N LYS A 230 -11.98 -3.68 13.69
CA LYS A 230 -13.43 -3.52 13.52
C LYS A 230 -13.97 -4.10 12.21
N LYS A 231 -13.12 -4.71 11.39
CA LYS A 231 -13.49 -5.33 10.10
C LYS A 231 -13.99 -6.76 10.32
N ARG A 232 -15.31 -6.96 10.25
CA ARG A 232 -15.90 -8.32 10.29
C ARG A 232 -15.36 -9.21 9.15
N PRO A 233 -15.09 -10.51 9.40
CA PRO A 233 -14.69 -11.46 8.36
C PRO A 233 -15.83 -11.59 7.33
N ARG A 234 -15.50 -11.47 6.04
CA ARG A 234 -16.46 -11.75 4.97
C ARG A 234 -16.70 -13.26 4.95
N LEU A 235 -17.90 -13.70 5.36
CA LEU A 235 -18.43 -15.02 4.97
C LEU A 235 -18.57 -15.02 3.45
N GLN A 236 -17.67 -15.72 2.76
CA GLN A 236 -17.79 -15.99 1.33
C GLN A 236 -18.91 -17.01 1.12
N VAL A 237 -20.00 -16.57 0.51
CA VAL A 237 -21.00 -17.47 -0.09
C VAL A 237 -20.35 -18.04 -1.34
N SER A 238 -20.05 -19.33 -1.32
CA SER A 238 -19.58 -20.10 -2.48
C SER A 238 -20.65 -20.10 -3.56
N ALA A 239 -20.36 -19.49 -4.71
CA ALA A 239 -21.15 -19.67 -5.92
C ALA A 239 -20.90 -21.09 -6.44
N VAL A 240 -21.93 -21.92 -6.37
CA VAL A 240 -21.99 -23.24 -7.00
C VAL A 240 -22.03 -23.03 -8.52
N SER A 241 -20.90 -23.26 -9.19
CA SER A 241 -20.87 -23.36 -10.66
C SER A 241 -21.38 -24.74 -11.07
N LYS A 242 -22.56 -24.78 -11.67
CA LYS A 242 -23.03 -25.89 -12.49
C LYS A 242 -22.13 -25.99 -13.72
N THR A 243 -21.34 -27.05 -13.84
CA THR A 243 -20.66 -27.43 -15.08
C THR A 243 -21.37 -28.63 -15.69
N ASN A 244 -21.88 -28.41 -16.90
CA ASN A 244 -22.46 -29.43 -17.75
C ASN A 244 -21.40 -30.43 -18.21
N ASN A 245 -21.82 -31.69 -18.26
CA ASN A 245 -21.12 -32.82 -18.84
C ASN A 245 -20.88 -32.64 -20.35
N SER A 246 -19.66 -32.96 -20.79
CA SER A 246 -19.48 -33.72 -22.03
C SER A 246 -18.14 -34.45 -21.99
N ALA A 247 -18.23 -35.77 -21.94
CA ALA A 247 -17.13 -36.72 -21.87
C ALA A 247 -16.41 -36.86 -23.22
N ALA A 248 -15.09 -37.08 -23.17
CA ALA A 248 -14.38 -37.88 -24.16
C ALA A 248 -13.40 -38.79 -23.42
N LYS A 249 -13.63 -40.10 -23.62
CA LYS A 249 -12.96 -41.27 -23.06
C LYS A 249 -11.45 -41.27 -23.30
N CYS A 250 -10.69 -41.66 -22.28
CA CYS A 250 -9.62 -42.66 -22.41
C CYS A 250 -9.53 -43.46 -21.11
N SER A 251 -9.68 -44.76 -21.27
CA SER A 251 -9.77 -45.81 -20.26
C SER A 251 -8.40 -46.31 -19.82
N ALA A 252 -8.20 -46.47 -18.50
CA ALA A 252 -7.38 -47.54 -17.94
C ALA A 252 -7.80 -47.83 -16.48
N SER A 253 -8.56 -48.93 -16.37
CA SER A 253 -8.74 -49.88 -15.26
C SER A 253 -8.68 -49.42 -13.79
N SER A 254 -9.83 -49.60 -13.14
CA SER A 254 -10.05 -49.58 -11.71
C SER A 254 -9.45 -50.80 -11.01
N VAL A 255 -8.77 -50.58 -9.88
CA VAL A 255 -8.75 -51.51 -8.76
C VAL A 255 -9.37 -50.77 -7.57
N ASN A 256 -10.56 -51.21 -7.16
CA ASN A 256 -11.21 -50.72 -5.95
C ASN A 256 -10.57 -51.40 -4.73
N LEU A 257 -10.02 -50.60 -3.83
CA LEU A 257 -9.68 -50.99 -2.45
C LEU A 257 -10.35 -49.98 -1.49
N PRO A 258 -10.95 -50.43 -0.37
CA PRO A 258 -11.63 -49.54 0.56
C PRO A 258 -10.68 -48.94 1.63
N GLY A 259 -10.69 -47.60 1.76
CA GLY A 259 -10.13 -46.79 2.88
C GLY A 259 -8.64 -46.42 2.78
N PRO A 260 -8.11 -45.38 3.49
CA PRO A 260 -8.70 -44.32 4.34
C PRO A 260 -8.36 -42.88 3.83
N SER A 261 -8.55 -41.87 4.67
CA SER A 261 -8.44 -40.42 4.42
C SER A 261 -7.17 -39.92 3.69
N ARG A 262 -7.28 -39.56 2.40
CA ARG A 262 -6.21 -38.88 1.62
C ARG A 262 -5.72 -37.56 2.24
N ASP A 263 -6.58 -36.84 2.95
CA ASP A 263 -6.23 -35.52 3.50
C ASP A 263 -5.22 -35.59 4.66
N LYS A 264 -5.13 -36.71 5.37
CA LYS A 264 -4.18 -36.88 6.49
C LYS A 264 -2.76 -37.19 6.02
N GLU A 265 -2.60 -37.95 4.93
CA GLU A 265 -1.29 -38.33 4.39
C GLU A 265 -0.59 -37.15 3.68
N VAL A 266 -1.36 -36.34 2.93
CA VAL A 266 -0.83 -35.13 2.27
C VAL A 266 -0.35 -34.09 3.29
N SER A 267 -1.08 -33.94 4.41
CA SER A 267 -0.69 -33.04 5.51
C SER A 267 0.58 -33.52 6.24
N SER A 268 0.74 -34.84 6.41
CA SER A 268 1.92 -35.46 7.04
C SER A 268 3.21 -35.27 6.23
N LEU A 269 3.13 -35.47 4.90
CA LEU A 269 4.27 -35.26 4.01
C LEU A 269 4.67 -33.78 3.96
N ALA A 270 3.70 -32.86 3.87
CA ALA A 270 3.96 -31.43 3.85
C ALA A 270 4.63 -30.94 5.14
N GLU A 271 4.26 -31.49 6.29
CA GLU A 271 4.88 -31.17 7.58
C GLU A 271 6.32 -31.69 7.67
N THR A 272 6.56 -32.91 7.20
CA THR A 272 7.91 -33.50 7.10
C THR A 272 8.81 -32.64 6.21
N MET A 273 8.33 -32.26 5.02
CA MET A 273 9.07 -31.42 4.08
C MET A 273 9.34 -30.03 4.66
N ARG A 274 8.40 -29.43 5.40
CA ARG A 274 8.62 -28.16 6.11
C ARG A 274 9.73 -28.27 7.15
N ASN A 275 9.73 -29.34 7.95
CA ASN A 275 10.75 -29.52 8.98
C ASN A 275 12.13 -29.76 8.39
N TRP A 276 12.21 -30.53 7.30
CA TRP A 276 13.44 -30.68 6.53
C TRP A 276 13.95 -29.34 5.99
N MET A 277 13.07 -28.54 5.35
CA MET A 277 13.46 -27.24 4.80
C MET A 277 14.06 -26.33 5.87
N LYS A 278 13.51 -26.29 7.10
CA LYS A 278 14.04 -25.48 8.24
C LYS A 278 15.51 -25.75 8.57
N GLN A 279 16.02 -26.95 8.28
CA GLN A 279 17.38 -27.37 8.59
C GLN A 279 18.30 -27.35 7.36
N THR A 280 17.76 -26.99 6.19
CA THR A 280 18.46 -27.10 4.92
C THR A 280 19.11 -25.78 4.54
N ILE A 281 20.41 -25.80 4.24
CA ILE A 281 21.15 -24.66 3.70
C ILE A 281 21.10 -24.74 2.16
N PRO A 282 20.64 -23.69 1.44
CA PRO A 282 20.56 -23.73 -0.01
C PRO A 282 21.95 -23.77 -0.64
N THR A 283 22.23 -24.82 -1.40
CA THR A 283 23.46 -25.04 -2.16
C THR A 283 23.13 -25.46 -3.59
N ARG A 284 24.09 -25.45 -4.52
CA ARG A 284 23.82 -25.90 -5.90
C ARG A 284 23.42 -27.39 -5.95
N ALA A 285 23.96 -28.21 -5.06
CA ALA A 285 23.73 -29.66 -5.03
C ALA A 285 22.29 -30.00 -4.64
N ASN A 286 21.74 -29.33 -3.62
CA ASN A 286 20.42 -29.63 -3.10
C ASN A 286 19.26 -28.83 -3.72
N ARG A 287 19.56 -28.05 -4.77
CA ARG A 287 18.53 -27.29 -5.51
C ARG A 287 17.35 -28.18 -5.95
N PRO A 288 17.55 -29.38 -6.53
CA PRO A 288 16.43 -30.23 -6.94
C PRO A 288 15.56 -30.70 -5.76
N GLU A 289 16.16 -31.04 -4.62
CA GLU A 289 15.40 -31.44 -3.43
C GLU A 289 14.60 -30.28 -2.84
N ILE A 290 15.16 -29.06 -2.86
CA ILE A 290 14.47 -27.85 -2.42
C ILE A 290 13.28 -27.54 -3.34
N GLU A 291 13.47 -27.62 -4.67
CA GLU A 291 12.39 -27.43 -5.64
C GLU A 291 11.26 -28.46 -5.42
N MET A 292 11.61 -29.71 -5.14
CA MET A 292 10.66 -30.78 -4.82
C MET A 292 9.93 -30.50 -3.50
N ALA A 293 10.64 -30.15 -2.41
CA ALA A 293 10.02 -29.87 -1.12
C ALA A 293 9.06 -28.67 -1.18
N LEU A 294 9.43 -27.62 -1.92
CA LEU A 294 8.55 -26.48 -2.18
C LEU A 294 7.34 -26.90 -3.03
N ALA A 295 7.51 -27.76 -4.04
CA ALA A 295 6.41 -28.29 -4.83
C ALA A 295 5.43 -29.12 -3.99
N SER A 296 5.94 -30.02 -3.14
CA SER A 296 5.12 -30.88 -2.28
C SER A 296 4.32 -30.10 -1.23
N THR A 297 4.79 -28.90 -0.85
CA THR A 297 4.11 -28.03 0.12
C THR A 297 3.24 -26.94 -0.53
N TYR A 298 3.13 -26.92 -1.86
CA TYR A 298 2.46 -25.87 -2.63
C TYR A 298 1.00 -25.67 -2.23
N GLU A 299 0.18 -26.73 -2.27
CA GLU A 299 -1.27 -26.62 -2.03
C GLU A 299 -1.58 -26.10 -0.62
N GLU A 300 -0.89 -26.64 0.40
CA GLU A 300 -1.08 -26.18 1.78
C GLU A 300 -0.62 -24.73 1.95
N ARG A 301 0.54 -24.37 1.39
CA ARG A 301 1.05 -23.00 1.43
C ARG A 301 0.09 -22.03 0.75
N ARG A 302 -0.47 -22.37 -0.41
CA ARG A 302 -1.44 -21.53 -1.12
C ARG A 302 -2.76 -21.41 -0.36
N ALA A 303 -3.28 -22.49 0.19
CA ALA A 303 -4.47 -22.46 1.03
C ALA A 303 -4.26 -21.55 2.24
N TRP A 304 -3.11 -21.66 2.91
CA TRP A 304 -2.75 -20.79 4.04
C TRP A 304 -2.63 -19.32 3.63
N ILE A 305 -1.90 -18.99 2.55
CA ILE A 305 -1.74 -17.61 2.07
C ILE A 305 -3.09 -16.98 1.70
N ASN A 306 -3.96 -17.73 1.02
CA ASN A 306 -5.24 -17.22 0.56
C ASN A 306 -6.29 -17.10 1.67
N SER A 307 -6.18 -17.88 2.75
CA SER A 307 -7.14 -17.89 3.85
C SER A 307 -6.74 -16.94 4.99
N THR A 308 -5.45 -16.87 5.31
CA THR A 308 -4.94 -16.11 6.46
C THR A 308 -4.33 -14.77 6.09
N PHE A 309 -4.01 -14.54 4.81
CA PHE A 309 -3.37 -13.31 4.30
C PHE A 309 -2.10 -12.93 5.09
N PRO A 310 -1.13 -13.85 5.24
CA PRO A 310 0.10 -13.58 5.97
C PRO A 310 0.93 -12.52 5.24
N THR A 311 1.74 -11.80 6.00
CA THR A 311 2.78 -10.90 5.48
C THR A 311 3.85 -11.69 4.71
N CYS A 312 4.60 -11.02 3.83
CA CYS A 312 5.71 -11.65 3.12
C CYS A 312 6.76 -12.19 4.10
N THR A 313 7.06 -11.45 5.17
CA THR A 313 7.98 -11.90 6.24
C THR A 313 7.50 -13.20 6.89
N GLU A 314 6.21 -13.34 7.20
CA GLU A 314 5.67 -14.60 7.74
C GLU A 314 5.76 -15.76 6.76
N VAL A 315 5.49 -15.51 5.47
CA VAL A 315 5.64 -16.53 4.42
C VAL A 315 7.09 -16.98 4.32
N LEU A 316 8.03 -16.04 4.26
CA LEU A 316 9.45 -16.33 4.18
C LEU A 316 9.99 -16.93 5.48
N HIS A 317 9.44 -16.62 6.65
CA HIS A 317 9.82 -17.32 7.88
C HIS A 317 9.40 -18.80 7.84
N LYS A 318 8.18 -19.10 7.34
CA LYS A 318 7.68 -20.47 7.24
C LYS A 318 8.26 -21.26 6.06
N TYR A 319 8.60 -20.58 4.97
CA TYR A 319 9.10 -21.14 3.71
C TYR A 319 10.30 -20.34 3.17
N HIS A 320 11.36 -20.22 3.99
CA HIS A 320 12.51 -19.34 3.70
C HIS A 320 13.23 -19.68 2.40
N LEU A 321 13.21 -20.94 1.97
CA LEU A 321 13.83 -21.34 0.71
C LEU A 321 13.18 -20.71 -0.53
N LEU A 322 11.99 -20.10 -0.42
CA LEU A 322 11.40 -19.30 -1.51
C LEU A 322 12.30 -18.13 -1.93
N SER A 323 13.12 -17.56 -1.04
CA SER A 323 14.05 -16.48 -1.39
C SER A 323 15.37 -16.96 -1.99
N SER A 324 15.60 -18.28 -2.05
CA SER A 324 16.87 -18.85 -2.50
C SER A 324 17.07 -18.75 -4.01
N TYR A 325 18.32 -18.92 -4.44
CA TYR A 325 18.73 -19.01 -5.85
C TYR A 325 18.31 -17.80 -6.70
N LYS A 326 18.58 -16.58 -6.20
CA LYS A 326 18.33 -15.32 -6.92
C LYS A 326 16.89 -15.22 -7.47
N GLY A 327 15.89 -15.67 -6.69
CA GLY A 327 14.47 -15.59 -7.06
C GLY A 327 13.97 -16.72 -7.98
N ASP A 328 14.79 -17.73 -8.28
CA ASP A 328 14.36 -18.88 -9.08
C ASP A 328 13.22 -19.67 -8.42
N MET A 329 13.24 -19.79 -7.09
CA MET A 329 12.17 -20.49 -6.36
C MET A 329 10.84 -19.74 -6.43
N ILE A 330 10.87 -18.40 -6.41
CA ILE A 330 9.68 -17.57 -6.67
C ILE A 330 9.17 -17.81 -8.09
N SER A 331 10.07 -17.88 -9.08
CA SER A 331 9.69 -18.15 -10.46
C SER A 331 9.07 -19.54 -10.64
N ALA A 332 9.64 -20.56 -10.00
CA ALA A 332 9.09 -21.92 -10.03
C ALA A 332 7.71 -21.99 -9.36
N GLU A 333 7.54 -21.35 -8.21
CA GLU A 333 6.25 -21.23 -7.52
C GLU A 333 5.20 -20.55 -8.41
N PHE A 334 5.57 -19.44 -9.05
CA PHE A 334 4.67 -18.72 -9.95
C PHE A 334 4.24 -19.56 -11.16
N SER A 335 5.15 -20.33 -11.77
CA SER A 335 4.84 -21.23 -12.88
C SER A 335 3.81 -22.31 -12.53
N ARG A 336 3.70 -22.69 -11.25
CA ARG A 336 2.64 -23.61 -10.76
C ARG A 336 1.28 -22.92 -10.64
N MET A 337 1.27 -21.61 -10.44
CA MET A 337 0.04 -20.81 -10.29
C MET A 337 -0.56 -20.37 -11.62
N LYS A 338 0.30 -20.02 -12.59
CA LYS A 338 -0.09 -19.40 -13.86
C LYS A 338 0.78 -19.95 -14.98
N GLN A 339 0.13 -20.34 -16.08
CA GLN A 339 0.82 -20.43 -17.36
C GLN A 339 1.18 -19.00 -17.80
N HIS A 340 2.43 -18.80 -18.18
CA HIS A 340 2.95 -17.49 -18.57
C HIS A 340 3.99 -17.65 -19.69
N GLN A 341 4.24 -16.56 -20.40
CA GLN A 341 5.34 -16.46 -21.35
C GLN A 341 6.62 -16.03 -20.63
N ASN A 342 7.79 -16.31 -21.23
CA ASN A 342 9.05 -15.80 -20.69
C ASN A 342 9.08 -14.26 -20.79
N PHE A 343 8.89 -13.59 -19.65
CA PHE A 343 8.89 -12.13 -19.57
C PHE A 343 10.17 -11.52 -20.10
N GLU A 344 11.32 -12.10 -19.77
CA GLU A 344 12.61 -11.53 -20.13
C GLU A 344 12.77 -11.49 -21.64
N GLU A 345 12.55 -12.63 -22.30
CA GLU A 345 12.59 -12.74 -23.77
C GLU A 345 11.62 -11.77 -24.43
N LYS A 346 10.35 -11.78 -23.99
CA LYS A 346 9.30 -10.92 -24.57
C LYS A 346 9.56 -9.45 -24.35
N PHE A 347 10.04 -9.06 -23.18
CA PHE A 347 10.32 -7.66 -22.88
C PHE A 347 11.53 -7.16 -23.65
N VAL A 348 12.60 -7.97 -23.76
CA VAL A 348 13.79 -7.65 -24.56
C VAL A 348 13.41 -7.48 -26.04
N GLU A 349 12.54 -8.34 -26.58
CA GLU A 349 11.98 -8.22 -27.93
C GLU A 349 11.23 -6.89 -28.11
N MET A 350 10.44 -6.47 -27.12
CA MET A 350 9.60 -5.27 -27.19
C MET A 350 10.36 -3.97 -26.89
N ALA A 351 11.44 -4.01 -26.12
CA ALA A 351 12.14 -2.83 -25.62
C ALA A 351 12.60 -1.85 -26.72
N PRO A 352 13.17 -2.29 -27.86
CA PRO A 352 13.51 -1.41 -28.97
C PRO A 352 12.30 -0.66 -29.54
N TYR A 353 11.13 -1.31 -29.64
CA TYR A 353 9.90 -0.68 -30.14
C TYR A 353 9.35 0.33 -29.13
N ILE A 354 9.42 0.03 -27.84
CA ILE A 354 9.04 0.97 -26.78
C ILE A 354 9.91 2.22 -26.85
N TRP A 355 11.23 2.04 -26.89
CA TRP A 355 12.17 3.16 -26.82
C TRP A 355 12.30 3.93 -28.13
N SER A 356 12.69 3.24 -29.20
CA SER A 356 13.04 3.88 -30.48
C SER A 356 11.83 4.27 -31.32
N HIS A 357 10.73 3.49 -31.26
CA HIS A 357 9.54 3.77 -32.07
C HIS A 357 8.49 4.57 -31.32
N TYR A 358 8.12 4.15 -30.12
CA TYR A 358 7.05 4.83 -29.39
C TYR A 358 7.56 6.10 -28.70
N VAL A 359 8.56 5.98 -27.83
CA VAL A 359 9.04 7.10 -27.01
C VAL A 359 9.67 8.20 -27.87
N LYS A 360 10.67 7.86 -28.70
CA LYS A 360 11.38 8.87 -29.49
C LYS A 360 10.51 9.56 -30.56
N ARG A 361 9.49 8.89 -31.12
CA ARG A 361 8.63 9.50 -32.14
C ARG A 361 7.44 10.24 -31.55
N GLN A 362 6.80 9.69 -30.52
CA GLN A 362 5.55 10.25 -29.98
C GLN A 362 5.79 11.24 -28.84
N LYS A 363 6.94 11.14 -28.14
CA LYS A 363 7.28 12.01 -27.00
C LYS A 363 8.77 12.39 -26.97
N PRO A 364 9.33 12.96 -28.06
CA PRO A 364 10.76 13.30 -28.14
C PRO A 364 11.21 14.29 -27.06
N ASP A 365 10.37 15.27 -26.71
CA ASP A 365 10.73 16.38 -25.80
C ASP A 365 10.42 16.09 -24.32
N CYS A 366 10.14 14.84 -23.96
CA CYS A 366 9.85 14.51 -22.57
C CYS A 366 11.16 14.51 -21.75
N PRO A 367 11.30 15.33 -20.68
CA PRO A 367 12.56 15.42 -19.91
C PRO A 367 13.04 14.09 -19.32
N ASN A 368 12.10 13.18 -19.02
CA ASN A 368 12.44 11.85 -18.51
C ASN A 368 13.09 10.95 -19.57
N VAL A 369 12.87 11.22 -20.86
CA VAL A 369 13.48 10.49 -21.97
C VAL A 369 14.95 10.84 -22.05
N THR A 370 15.28 12.14 -22.08
CA THR A 370 16.66 12.62 -22.05
C THR A 370 17.38 12.17 -20.78
N LEU A 371 16.71 12.22 -19.62
CA LEU A 371 17.27 11.73 -18.36
C LEU A 371 17.59 10.22 -18.44
N ALA A 372 16.64 9.39 -18.85
CA ALA A 372 16.86 7.95 -18.97
C ALA A 372 17.95 7.61 -19.99
N GLU A 373 18.05 8.36 -21.10
CA GLU A 373 19.10 8.21 -22.10
C GLU A 373 20.50 8.47 -21.56
N ASN A 374 20.65 9.53 -20.78
CA ASN A 374 21.93 9.90 -20.17
C ASN A 374 22.31 8.97 -19.01
N MET A 375 21.31 8.42 -18.30
CA MET A 375 21.55 7.61 -17.11
C MET A 375 21.81 6.14 -17.38
N PHE A 376 21.13 5.56 -18.37
CA PHE A 376 21.12 4.12 -18.60
C PHE A 376 21.58 3.81 -20.02
N PRO A 377 22.71 3.11 -20.19
CA PRO A 377 23.23 2.78 -21.52
C PRO A 377 22.39 1.70 -22.21
N ASP A 378 21.86 0.74 -21.44
CA ASP A 378 21.08 -0.38 -21.97
C ASP A 378 19.66 0.07 -22.39
N ILE A 379 19.22 -0.35 -23.58
CA ILE A 379 17.91 0.04 -24.14
C ILE A 379 16.75 -0.62 -23.39
N CYS A 380 16.92 -1.85 -22.90
CA CYS A 380 15.90 -2.56 -22.13
C CYS A 380 15.68 -1.87 -20.79
N VAL A 381 16.75 -1.49 -20.10
CA VAL A 381 16.67 -0.71 -18.85
C VAL A 381 16.02 0.64 -19.10
N ARG A 382 16.40 1.35 -20.17
CA ARG A 382 15.77 2.62 -20.56
C ARG A 382 14.26 2.47 -20.79
N ALA A 383 13.85 1.45 -21.56
CA ALA A 383 12.45 1.14 -21.82
C ALA A 383 11.69 0.82 -20.52
N LEU A 384 12.26 -0.01 -19.65
CA LEU A 384 11.67 -0.38 -18.36
C LEU A 384 11.44 0.85 -17.47
N MET A 385 12.43 1.74 -17.38
CA MET A 385 12.40 2.88 -16.47
C MET A 385 11.45 4.00 -16.95
N ILE A 386 11.22 4.13 -18.26
CA ILE A 386 10.30 5.14 -18.81
C ILE A 386 8.84 4.67 -18.82
N LEU A 387 8.58 3.36 -18.93
CA LEU A 387 7.23 2.79 -19.05
C LEU A 387 6.24 3.28 -17.97
N PRO A 388 6.58 3.31 -16.66
CA PRO A 388 5.68 3.83 -15.64
C PRO A 388 5.23 5.27 -15.87
N ARG A 389 6.07 6.10 -16.51
CA ARG A 389 5.73 7.48 -16.87
C ARG A 389 4.85 7.54 -18.10
N LEU A 390 5.12 6.72 -19.11
CA LEU A 390 4.28 6.61 -20.31
C LEU A 390 2.87 6.12 -19.97
N LEU A 391 2.80 5.16 -19.06
CA LEU A 391 1.58 4.51 -18.61
C LEU A 391 0.99 5.15 -17.37
N SER A 392 1.55 6.27 -16.89
CA SER A 392 1.08 6.90 -15.67
C SER A 392 -0.40 7.22 -15.82
N PRO A 393 -1.25 6.82 -14.87
CA PRO A 393 -2.64 7.22 -14.91
C PRO A 393 -2.73 8.74 -14.96
N VAL A 394 -3.66 9.28 -15.75
CA VAL A 394 -4.14 10.66 -15.59
C VAL A 394 -5.00 10.72 -14.31
N LEU A 395 -4.42 10.33 -13.18
CA LEU A 395 -5.06 10.40 -11.87
C LEU A 395 -4.57 11.66 -11.21
N SER A 396 -5.48 12.63 -11.05
CA SER A 396 -5.24 13.78 -10.19
C SER A 396 -4.73 13.27 -8.85
N VAL A 397 -3.61 13.82 -8.38
CA VAL A 397 -2.94 13.48 -7.11
C VAL A 397 -3.91 13.40 -5.93
N LYS A 398 -5.08 14.05 -6.01
CA LYS A 398 -6.16 13.99 -5.01
C LYS A 398 -6.78 12.59 -4.80
N ALA A 399 -6.62 11.65 -5.74
CA ALA A 399 -7.22 10.31 -5.65
C ALA A 399 -6.32 9.27 -4.96
N ILE A 400 -5.02 9.54 -4.88
CA ILE A 400 -4.06 8.69 -4.16
C ILE A 400 -3.89 9.36 -2.80
N GLY A 401 -4.37 8.70 -1.74
CA GLY A 401 -4.35 9.26 -0.38
C GLY A 401 -3.00 9.87 -0.04
N GLN A 402 -3.00 11.06 0.56
CA GLN A 402 -1.83 11.91 0.76
C GLN A 402 -0.66 11.15 1.43
N GLU A 403 -0.96 10.22 2.35
CA GLU A 403 0.02 9.36 3.03
C GLU A 403 0.83 8.46 2.08
N ALA A 404 0.18 7.85 1.08
CA ALA A 404 0.86 7.02 0.08
C ALA A 404 1.78 7.84 -0.85
N VAL A 405 1.66 9.16 -0.83
CA VAL A 405 2.49 10.10 -1.60
C VAL A 405 3.55 10.77 -0.72
N ASN A 406 3.33 10.83 0.59
CA ASN A 406 4.21 11.56 1.51
C ASN A 406 5.61 10.93 1.63
N HIS A 407 5.73 9.59 1.60
CA HIS A 407 7.05 8.93 1.56
C HIS A 407 7.83 9.28 0.27
N ILE A 408 7.13 9.47 -0.84
CA ILE A 408 7.70 9.93 -2.13
C ILE A 408 8.07 11.42 -2.06
N LYS A 409 7.28 12.25 -1.37
CA LYS A 409 7.57 13.68 -1.21
C LYS A 409 8.82 13.95 -0.38
N ASN A 410 9.05 13.17 0.68
CA ASN A 410 10.23 13.36 1.54
C ASN A 410 11.54 13.00 0.83
N LYS A 411 11.51 12.07 -0.14
CA LYS A 411 12.67 11.73 -0.99
C LYS A 411 12.67 12.42 -2.35
N LYS A 412 11.76 13.38 -2.59
CA LYS A 412 11.49 13.98 -3.91
C LYS A 412 12.74 14.42 -4.69
N ASN A 413 13.75 14.97 -4.01
CA ASN A 413 14.99 15.42 -4.66
C ASN A 413 15.87 14.24 -5.15
N GLN A 414 15.91 13.11 -4.43
CA GLN A 414 16.57 11.87 -4.88
C GLN A 414 15.71 11.13 -5.92
N LEU A 415 14.38 11.10 -5.76
CA LEU A 415 13.45 10.41 -6.66
C LEU A 415 13.23 11.13 -8.00
N GLN A 416 13.57 12.42 -8.09
CA GLN A 416 13.59 13.16 -9.36
C GLN A 416 14.82 12.83 -10.22
N GLN A 417 15.88 12.28 -9.63
CA GLN A 417 17.10 11.91 -10.35
C GLN A 417 17.01 10.55 -11.03
N ILE A 418 16.04 9.69 -10.66
CA ILE A 418 15.88 8.35 -11.23
C ILE A 418 14.49 8.26 -11.89
N PRO A 419 14.40 7.90 -13.18
CA PRO A 419 13.12 7.65 -13.81
C PRO A 419 12.37 6.52 -13.09
N CYS A 420 11.34 6.90 -12.32
CA CYS A 420 10.45 6.00 -11.56
C CYS A 420 11.09 5.23 -10.39
N ALA A 421 11.47 5.96 -9.35
CA ALA A 421 11.98 5.38 -8.11
C ALA A 421 10.98 4.54 -7.28
N ALA A 422 9.70 4.53 -7.67
CA ALA A 422 8.71 3.59 -7.11
C ALA A 422 8.91 2.15 -7.63
N LEU A 423 9.65 1.98 -8.75
CA LEU A 423 9.98 0.68 -9.33
C LEU A 423 11.39 0.24 -8.95
N ILE A 424 12.39 1.11 -9.15
CA ILE A 424 13.80 0.83 -8.87
C ILE A 424 14.44 2.01 -8.13
N GLN A 425 15.03 1.74 -6.98
CA GLN A 425 15.92 2.66 -6.27
C GLN A 425 17.37 2.24 -6.49
N ILE A 426 18.24 3.21 -6.74
CA ILE A 426 19.68 2.97 -6.92
C ILE A 426 20.40 3.41 -5.66
N VAL A 427 21.24 2.53 -5.12
CA VAL A 427 22.09 2.79 -3.95
C VAL A 427 23.56 2.57 -4.33
N PRO A 428 24.52 3.22 -3.65
CA PRO A 428 25.94 2.98 -3.92
C PRO A 428 26.34 1.52 -3.75
N GLU A 429 27.32 1.08 -4.53
CA GLU A 429 27.91 -0.25 -4.33
C GLU A 429 28.57 -0.35 -2.95
N GLY A 430 28.49 -1.52 -2.32
CA GLY A 430 28.98 -1.72 -0.95
C GLY A 430 28.02 -1.24 0.16
N THR A 431 26.85 -0.70 -0.20
CA THR A 431 25.79 -0.42 0.78
C THR A 431 25.39 -1.72 1.50
N ASP A 432 25.37 -1.69 2.83
CA ASP A 432 24.75 -2.76 3.62
C ASP A 432 23.23 -2.73 3.42
N ILE A 433 22.75 -3.62 2.57
CA ILE A 433 21.35 -3.69 2.17
C ILE A 433 20.46 -4.10 3.35
N GLU A 434 20.94 -4.97 4.24
CA GLU A 434 20.14 -5.44 5.38
C GLU A 434 19.89 -4.31 6.38
N SER A 435 20.94 -3.53 6.69
CA SER A 435 20.82 -2.32 7.51
C SER A 435 19.97 -1.24 6.81
N TYR A 436 20.19 -1.00 5.52
CA TYR A 436 19.42 -0.02 4.73
C TYR A 436 17.91 -0.30 4.74
N VAL A 437 17.51 -1.57 4.63
CA VAL A 437 16.09 -1.97 4.64
C VAL A 437 15.50 -1.94 6.06
N SER A 438 16.33 -2.07 7.09
CA SER A 438 15.91 -2.09 8.50
C SER A 438 15.68 -0.69 9.08
N GLU A 439 16.43 0.32 8.64
CA GLU A 439 16.38 1.70 9.17
C GLU A 439 15.15 2.51 8.71
N GLU A 440 14.47 2.12 7.63
CA GLU A 440 13.40 2.93 7.01
C GLU A 440 12.06 2.99 7.80
N TYR A 441 11.92 2.31 8.95
CA TYR A 441 10.63 2.15 9.62
C TYR A 441 10.57 2.82 11.01
N THR A 442 10.21 4.10 11.04
CA THR A 442 9.72 4.80 12.24
C THR A 442 8.22 5.10 12.11
N GLY A 443 7.37 4.14 12.45
CA GLY A 443 5.93 4.37 12.68
C GLY A 443 4.93 3.99 11.56
N GLU A 444 3.85 3.35 12.01
CA GLU A 444 2.58 2.97 11.37
C GLU A 444 2.55 2.14 10.07
N SER A 445 1.48 1.33 10.01
CA SER A 445 1.11 0.27 9.05
C SER A 445 0.85 0.78 7.61
N ILE A 446 1.82 1.40 6.97
CA ILE A 446 1.76 1.68 5.53
C ILE A 446 1.96 0.33 4.78
N PRO A 447 1.15 0.03 3.74
CA PRO A 447 1.40 -1.15 2.91
C PRO A 447 2.78 -1.04 2.26
N VAL A 448 3.69 -1.95 2.59
CA VAL A 448 5.01 -2.00 1.95
C VAL A 448 4.84 -2.54 0.54
N HIS A 449 4.85 -1.65 -0.45
CA HIS A 449 4.85 -2.05 -1.85
C HIS A 449 6.25 -2.53 -2.25
N PRO A 450 6.37 -3.69 -2.91
CA PRO A 450 7.67 -4.21 -3.29
C PRO A 450 8.29 -3.35 -4.41
N PHE A 451 9.60 -3.16 -4.34
CA PHE A 451 10.39 -2.46 -5.37
C PHE A 451 11.80 -3.05 -5.44
N LEU A 452 12.53 -2.72 -6.51
CA LEU A 452 13.91 -3.18 -6.70
C LEU A 452 14.91 -2.19 -6.10
N LEU A 453 15.91 -2.70 -5.41
CA LEU A 453 17.12 -1.98 -4.98
C LEU A 453 18.27 -2.43 -5.88
N TRP A 454 18.89 -1.50 -6.60
CA TRP A 454 20.05 -1.78 -7.43
C TRP A 454 21.29 -1.11 -6.81
N ALA A 455 22.17 -1.92 -6.25
CA ALA A 455 23.44 -1.48 -5.66
C ALA A 455 24.48 -1.33 -6.76
N THR A 456 24.73 -0.10 -7.19
CA THR A 456 25.62 0.21 -8.32
C THR A 456 26.13 1.64 -8.26
N ASN A 457 27.38 1.84 -8.70
CA ASN A 457 27.97 3.16 -8.92
C ASN A 457 27.92 3.60 -10.38
N ASP A 458 27.87 2.65 -11.32
CA ASP A 458 28.06 2.88 -12.75
C ASP A 458 26.78 2.70 -13.60
N ARG A 459 25.71 2.18 -12.98
CA ARG A 459 24.42 1.85 -13.65
C ARG A 459 24.58 0.89 -14.83
N LYS A 460 25.61 0.04 -14.77
CA LYS A 460 25.95 -0.99 -15.77
C LYS A 460 26.23 -2.34 -15.12
N SER A 461 26.65 -2.35 -13.87
CA SER A 461 26.99 -3.52 -13.08
C SER A 461 26.34 -3.47 -11.70
N GLY A 462 26.64 -4.44 -10.83
CA GLY A 462 26.22 -4.45 -9.43
C GLY A 462 25.23 -5.56 -9.08
N GLU A 463 24.64 -5.46 -7.89
CA GLU A 463 23.72 -6.46 -7.36
C GLU A 463 22.30 -5.88 -7.26
N VAL A 464 21.30 -6.73 -7.50
CA VAL A 464 19.89 -6.33 -7.51
C VAL A 464 19.12 -7.13 -6.48
N TYR A 465 18.44 -6.39 -5.61
CA TYR A 465 17.63 -6.91 -4.52
C TYR A 465 16.18 -6.52 -4.72
N LEU A 466 15.28 -7.39 -4.30
CA LEU A 466 13.86 -7.16 -4.22
C LEU A 466 13.52 -6.83 -2.76
N LYS A 467 13.18 -5.57 -2.51
CA LYS A 467 12.74 -5.12 -1.19
C LYS A 467 11.26 -5.42 -1.03
N ILE A 468 10.92 -6.27 -0.07
CA ILE A 468 9.54 -6.59 0.28
C ILE A 468 9.42 -6.59 1.80
N ASP A 469 8.45 -5.84 2.33
CA ASP A 469 8.24 -5.76 3.78
C ASP A 469 9.54 -5.33 4.51
N ARG A 470 10.04 -6.14 5.45
CA ARG A 470 11.31 -5.96 6.18
C ARG A 470 12.44 -6.83 5.64
N GLN A 471 12.34 -7.27 4.39
CA GLN A 471 13.25 -8.24 3.80
C GLN A 471 13.81 -7.69 2.49
N SER A 472 15.09 -7.96 2.25
CA SER A 472 15.74 -7.82 0.95
C SER A 472 16.06 -9.19 0.41
N LEU A 473 15.53 -9.51 -0.77
CA LEU A 473 15.85 -10.76 -1.46
C LEU A 473 16.82 -10.48 -2.58
N HIS A 474 17.99 -11.10 -2.58
CA HIS A 474 18.86 -11.04 -3.76
C HIS A 474 18.15 -11.72 -4.94
N VAL A 475 17.98 -11.02 -6.07
CA VAL A 475 17.21 -11.51 -7.24
C VAL A 475 17.98 -11.46 -8.56
N ALA A 476 19.05 -10.67 -8.68
CA ALA A 476 19.92 -10.72 -9.85
C ALA A 476 21.30 -10.15 -9.53
N SER A 477 22.29 -10.63 -10.27
CA SER A 477 23.67 -10.15 -10.27
C SER A 477 24.09 -10.02 -11.73
N PHE A 478 25.00 -9.09 -12.00
CA PHE A 478 25.58 -8.91 -13.33
C PHE A 478 26.74 -9.89 -13.51
N ASP A 479 26.44 -11.19 -13.50
CA ASP A 479 27.38 -12.26 -13.83
C ASP A 479 27.42 -12.52 -15.35
N THR A 480 28.49 -13.15 -15.83
CA THR A 480 28.70 -13.43 -17.27
C THR A 480 27.65 -14.35 -17.89
N THR A 481 26.80 -14.95 -17.06
CA THR A 481 25.76 -15.90 -17.48
C THR A 481 24.36 -15.28 -17.57
N THR A 482 24.15 -14.12 -16.96
CA THR A 482 22.82 -13.50 -16.89
C THR A 482 22.73 -12.34 -17.87
N ASN A 483 22.04 -12.57 -18.99
CA ASN A 483 21.62 -11.48 -19.86
C ASN A 483 20.56 -10.64 -19.12
N ASN A 484 20.59 -9.32 -19.30
CA ASN A 484 19.54 -8.39 -18.81
C ASN A 484 19.09 -8.59 -17.35
N PRO A 485 20.00 -8.58 -16.35
CA PRO A 485 19.68 -8.90 -14.94
C PRO A 485 18.58 -8.01 -14.34
N ILE A 486 18.49 -6.75 -14.75
CA ILE A 486 17.43 -5.83 -14.31
C ILE A 486 16.05 -6.24 -14.84
N ILE A 487 15.97 -6.73 -16.08
CA ILE A 487 14.71 -7.20 -16.67
C ILE A 487 14.27 -8.49 -15.96
N ARG A 488 15.20 -9.41 -15.70
CA ARG A 488 14.94 -10.60 -14.89
C ARG A 488 14.40 -10.23 -13.50
N ALA A 489 15.06 -9.29 -12.81
CA ALA A 489 14.63 -8.80 -11.50
C ALA A 489 13.22 -8.19 -11.54
N ALA A 490 12.90 -7.41 -12.58
CA ALA A 490 11.55 -6.85 -12.79
C ALA A 490 10.50 -7.96 -13.01
N GLY A 491 10.86 -9.01 -13.75
CA GLY A 491 10.03 -10.21 -13.86
C GLY A 491 9.78 -10.87 -12.50
N THR A 492 10.83 -11.05 -11.69
CA THR A 492 10.72 -11.61 -10.35
C THR A 492 9.85 -10.76 -9.43
N LEU A 493 9.93 -9.42 -9.49
CA LEU A 493 9.05 -8.50 -8.75
C LEU A 493 7.56 -8.75 -9.05
N VAL A 494 7.21 -8.93 -10.32
CA VAL A 494 5.83 -9.23 -10.74
C VAL A 494 5.39 -10.58 -10.19
N LYS A 495 6.21 -11.62 -10.38
CA LYS A 495 5.93 -12.98 -9.90
C LYS A 495 5.78 -13.04 -8.38
N ALA A 496 6.64 -12.33 -7.65
CA ALA A 496 6.58 -12.22 -6.20
C ALA A 496 5.24 -11.62 -5.73
N SER A 497 4.67 -10.68 -6.48
CA SER A 497 3.36 -10.11 -6.15
C SER A 497 2.25 -11.16 -6.18
N TYR A 498 2.32 -12.15 -7.07
CA TYR A 498 1.39 -13.28 -7.08
C TYR A 498 1.71 -14.32 -6.00
N VAL A 499 2.98 -14.71 -5.89
CA VAL A 499 3.44 -15.73 -4.94
C VAL A 499 3.11 -15.33 -3.50
N PHE A 500 3.34 -14.07 -3.13
CA PHE A 500 3.07 -13.56 -1.79
C PHE A 500 1.73 -12.84 -1.64
N ASN A 501 0.88 -12.84 -2.68
CA ASN A 501 -0.44 -12.19 -2.68
C ASN A 501 -0.38 -10.69 -2.31
N LEU A 502 0.61 -9.98 -2.87
CA LEU A 502 0.87 -8.57 -2.61
C LEU A 502 0.07 -7.67 -3.54
N LYS A 503 -0.23 -6.46 -3.08
CA LYS A 503 -0.82 -5.42 -3.91
C LYS A 503 0.27 -4.62 -4.61
N TYR A 504 0.10 -4.42 -5.92
CA TYR A 504 0.90 -3.48 -6.67
C TYR A 504 0.85 -2.07 -6.09
N HIS A 505 1.95 -1.35 -6.26
CA HIS A 505 1.99 0.07 -5.95
C HIS A 505 0.95 0.83 -6.79
N PRO A 506 0.11 1.70 -6.18
CA PRO A 506 -0.90 2.47 -6.92
C PRO A 506 -0.37 3.24 -8.15
N TYR A 507 0.82 3.85 -8.06
CA TYR A 507 1.47 4.55 -9.17
C TYR A 507 1.88 3.64 -10.33
N LEU A 508 2.15 2.38 -10.04
CA LEU A 508 2.62 1.39 -11.00
C LEU A 508 1.50 0.49 -11.52
N ARG A 509 0.24 0.74 -11.16
CA ARG A 509 -0.86 -0.17 -11.51
C ARG A 509 -1.01 -0.40 -13.02
N HIS A 510 -0.89 0.66 -13.82
CA HIS A 510 -0.98 0.57 -15.29
C HIS A 510 0.28 -0.09 -15.87
N PHE A 511 1.45 0.19 -15.28
CA PHE A 511 2.70 -0.49 -15.59
C PHE A 511 2.57 -2.01 -15.36
N PHE A 512 2.17 -2.43 -14.16
CA PHE A 512 2.02 -3.84 -13.84
C PHE A 512 0.98 -4.53 -14.75
N GLN A 513 -0.14 -3.87 -15.06
CA GLN A 513 -1.09 -4.43 -16.03
C GLN A 513 -0.45 -4.62 -17.42
N TYR A 514 0.36 -3.67 -17.89
CA TYR A 514 1.08 -3.83 -19.14
C TYR A 514 2.01 -5.04 -19.08
N ILE A 515 2.78 -5.19 -18.01
CA ILE A 515 3.67 -6.35 -17.83
C ILE A 515 2.89 -7.67 -17.77
N GLU A 516 1.71 -7.68 -17.15
CA GLU A 516 0.80 -8.84 -17.15
C GLU A 516 0.32 -9.21 -18.56
N CYS A 517 0.13 -8.23 -19.45
CA CYS A 517 -0.17 -8.48 -20.85
C CYS A 517 1.04 -9.09 -21.58
N VAL A 518 2.25 -8.61 -21.32
CA VAL A 518 3.50 -9.16 -21.87
C VAL A 518 3.70 -10.61 -21.41
N LEU A 519 3.40 -10.90 -20.14
CA LEU A 519 3.43 -12.25 -19.55
C LEU A 519 2.32 -13.18 -20.06
N GLY A 520 1.31 -12.67 -20.77
CA GLY A 520 0.15 -13.45 -21.23
C GLY A 520 -0.83 -13.85 -20.12
N ILE A 521 -0.71 -13.28 -18.91
CA ILE A 521 -1.54 -13.65 -17.75
C ILE A 521 -2.74 -12.71 -17.55
N GLY A 522 -2.68 -11.50 -18.11
CA GLY A 522 -3.71 -10.47 -17.97
C GLY A 522 -4.09 -9.84 -19.30
N LYS A 523 -5.28 -9.22 -19.35
CA LYS A 523 -5.74 -8.43 -20.50
C LYS A 523 -5.65 -6.95 -20.17
N ALA A 524 -5.31 -6.14 -21.16
CA ALA A 524 -5.28 -4.68 -21.02
C ALA A 524 -6.71 -4.17 -20.77
N THR A 525 -6.94 -3.57 -19.60
CA THR A 525 -8.23 -2.95 -19.27
C THR A 525 -8.15 -1.43 -19.31
N PHE A 526 -6.99 -0.85 -18.96
CA PHE A 526 -6.76 0.59 -19.06
C PHE A 526 -6.54 1.02 -20.51
N LEU A 527 -7.14 2.14 -20.89
CA LEU A 527 -7.08 2.67 -22.25
C LEU A 527 -5.63 2.94 -22.68
N ASN A 528 -4.83 3.61 -21.85
CA ASN A 528 -3.43 3.90 -22.17
C ASN A 528 -2.55 2.64 -22.32
N VAL A 529 -2.86 1.55 -21.63
CA VAL A 529 -2.20 0.26 -21.81
C VAL A 529 -2.62 -0.39 -23.13
N LYS A 530 -3.91 -0.30 -23.49
CA LYS A 530 -4.40 -0.77 -24.80
C LYS A 530 -3.75 0.00 -25.95
N ASP A 531 -3.69 1.33 -25.84
CA ASP A 531 -3.13 2.21 -26.86
C ASP A 531 -1.65 1.92 -27.08
N LEU A 532 -0.87 1.78 -25.99
CA LEU A 532 0.54 1.38 -26.09
C LEU A 532 0.68 0.01 -26.75
N ASN A 533 -0.09 -0.99 -26.31
CA ASN A 533 -0.03 -2.33 -26.89
C ASN A 533 -0.37 -2.33 -28.39
N ASN A 534 -1.37 -1.56 -28.82
CA ASN A 534 -1.75 -1.44 -30.22
C ASN A 534 -0.67 -0.72 -31.03
N ALA A 535 -0.09 0.35 -30.49
CA ALA A 535 0.99 1.08 -31.14
C ALA A 535 2.24 0.22 -31.32
N LEU A 536 2.59 -0.59 -30.32
CA LEU A 536 3.73 -1.51 -30.41
C LEU A 536 3.46 -2.62 -31.42
N ARG A 537 2.27 -3.22 -31.42
CA ARG A 537 1.89 -4.23 -32.44
C ARG A 537 1.85 -3.70 -33.86
N ALA A 538 1.58 -2.41 -34.06
CA ALA A 538 1.62 -1.79 -35.38
C ALA A 538 3.06 -1.47 -35.84
N ALA A 539 4.01 -1.45 -34.91
CA ALA A 539 5.42 -1.15 -35.18
C ALA A 539 6.28 -2.41 -35.37
N MET A 540 5.84 -3.54 -34.81
CA MET A 540 6.40 -4.88 -35.01
C MET A 540 5.81 -5.52 -36.26
#